data_AF-A0A7G2CAG0-F1
#
_entry.id   AF-A0A7G2CAG0-F1
#
_cell.length_a   1.000
_cell.length_b   1.000
_cell.length_c   1.000
_cell.angle_alpha   90.00
_cell.angle_beta   90.00
_cell.angle_gamma   90.00
#
_symmetry.space_group_name_H-M   'P 1'
#
loop_
_entity.id
_entity.type
_entity.pdbx_description
1 polymer ?
#
loop_
_entity_poly.entity_id
_entity_poly.type
_entity_poly.pdbx_seq_one_letter_code
_entity_poly.pdbx_strand_id
1 'polypeptide(L)'
;MIAKRHALELENGTAKGSSSFLHVNVGGEPFAIPIRLLQQMEEQNTYLHRLLWDVAPKLYCEDGKSLFIDRDPDSFRHVLNYLRGYKENYFRLLAEDTIKKLKSDADFYQLRGLGAIFSDEKKSKFLFNPGPGVSADRIRQCIVYSVFTVGDVFLVTGKHSITYRIHNVEYLGVGLVSDSCVDMDREHHKVPNSCVYYMSGVFYSNYTFHRKEENLETLQPNDIVTLTVDMDKKVAEFQLKNTRKVVSLGKCSGVKFSVTMKYSSKIEIVNQT
;
A
#
# COMPACT_ATOMS: atom_id res chain seq x y z
N MET A 1 -12.55 50.56 14.32
CA MET A 1 -13.45 51.08 15.37
C MET A 1 -14.81 50.34 15.38
N ILE A 2 -14.83 49.01 15.26
CA ILE A 2 -16.05 48.15 15.28
C ILE A 2 -15.77 46.84 16.06
N ALA A 3 -14.83 46.85 17.02
CA ALA A 3 -14.45 45.65 17.79
C ALA A 3 -14.57 45.83 19.31
N LYS A 4 -15.26 46.88 19.77
CA LYS A 4 -15.42 47.20 21.20
C LYS A 4 -16.86 47.54 21.62
N ARG A 5 -17.86 47.30 20.78
CA ARG A 5 -19.27 47.61 21.09
C ARG A 5 -20.22 46.42 21.30
N HIS A 6 -19.76 45.19 21.12
CA HIS A 6 -20.59 43.99 21.36
C HIS A 6 -20.38 43.32 22.72
N ALA A 7 -19.50 43.87 23.57
CA ALA A 7 -19.16 43.31 24.87
C ALA A 7 -19.92 43.94 26.05
N LEU A 8 -20.97 44.73 25.81
CA LEU A 8 -21.67 45.46 26.88
C LEU A 8 -23.22 45.41 26.82
N GLU A 9 -23.82 44.52 26.04
CA GLU A 9 -25.29 44.39 25.96
C GLU A 9 -25.80 42.96 26.30
N LEU A 10 -25.13 42.26 27.20
CA LEU A 10 -25.62 40.99 27.77
C LEU A 10 -25.73 41.01 29.31
N GLU A 11 -25.66 42.19 29.94
CA GLU A 11 -25.87 42.35 31.39
C GLU A 11 -27.29 42.83 31.74
N ASN A 12 -28.35 42.36 31.05
CA ASN A 12 -29.70 42.44 31.60
C ASN A 12 -30.66 41.53 30.80
N GLY A 13 -30.82 40.29 31.27
CA GLY A 13 -31.74 39.34 30.64
C GLY A 13 -31.73 37.95 31.25
N THR A 14 -32.24 37.85 32.48
CA THR A 14 -32.87 36.64 33.08
C THR A 14 -32.09 35.32 33.05
N ALA A 15 -31.69 34.88 34.25
CA ALA A 15 -31.18 33.55 34.56
C ALA A 15 -32.02 32.42 33.92
N LYS A 16 -31.40 31.68 32.99
CA LYS A 16 -31.79 30.30 32.65
C LYS A 16 -30.59 29.45 33.04
N GLY A 17 -30.75 28.62 34.07
CA GLY A 17 -29.66 27.86 34.70
C GLY A 17 -28.74 27.23 33.66
N SER A 18 -27.43 27.41 33.81
CA SER A 18 -26.42 26.87 32.90
C SER A 18 -26.50 25.34 32.93
N SER A 19 -27.28 24.76 32.00
CA SER A 19 -27.34 23.32 31.82
C SER A 19 -25.93 22.83 31.54
N SER A 20 -25.41 21.95 32.38
CA SER A 20 -24.07 21.35 32.22
C SER A 20 -24.00 20.42 31.00
N PHE A 21 -25.16 20.14 30.41
CA PHE A 21 -25.35 19.23 29.28
C PHE A 21 -26.13 19.90 28.15
N LEU A 22 -25.72 19.59 26.93
CA LEU A 22 -26.49 19.78 25.72
C LEU A 22 -27.34 18.52 25.49
N HIS A 23 -28.67 18.67 25.48
CA HIS A 23 -29.60 17.59 25.20
C HIS A 23 -29.94 17.57 23.71
N VAL A 24 -29.71 16.42 23.07
CA VAL A 24 -30.01 16.21 21.65
C VAL A 24 -30.79 14.92 21.48
N ASN A 25 -31.71 14.86 20.53
CA ASN A 25 -32.36 13.65 20.06
C ASN A 25 -31.82 13.33 18.67
N VAL A 26 -31.18 12.17 18.51
CA VAL A 26 -30.59 11.73 17.25
C VAL A 26 -31.40 10.57 16.69
N GLY A 27 -32.11 10.79 15.58
CA GLY A 27 -32.90 9.75 14.91
C GLY A 27 -33.99 9.11 15.79
N GLY A 28 -34.46 9.81 16.83
CA GLY A 28 -35.43 9.31 17.80
C GLY A 28 -34.83 8.94 19.17
N GLU A 29 -33.51 8.79 19.29
CA GLU A 29 -32.86 8.42 20.55
C GLU A 29 -32.30 9.64 21.30
N PRO A 30 -32.60 9.82 22.60
CA PRO A 30 -32.09 10.94 23.38
C PRO A 30 -30.64 10.74 23.86
N PHE A 31 -29.84 11.79 23.72
CA PHE A 31 -28.46 11.88 24.21
C PHE A 31 -28.25 13.14 25.05
N ALA A 32 -27.39 13.02 26.07
CA ALA A 32 -26.92 14.14 26.88
C ALA A 32 -25.40 14.28 26.72
N ILE A 33 -24.96 15.42 26.20
CA ILE A 33 -23.55 15.70 25.91
C ILE A 33 -23.04 16.74 26.90
N PRO A 34 -22.05 16.42 27.76
CA PRO A 34 -21.45 17.43 28.62
C PRO A 34 -20.88 18.59 27.78
N ILE A 35 -21.27 19.84 28.08
CA ILE A 35 -20.80 21.01 27.32
C ILE A 35 -19.27 21.12 27.33
N ARG A 36 -18.64 20.70 28.43
CA ARG A 36 -17.17 20.63 28.55
C ARG A 36 -16.51 19.81 27.44
N LEU A 37 -17.13 18.72 26.96
CA LEU A 37 -16.55 17.89 25.91
C LEU A 37 -16.48 18.66 24.58
N LEU A 38 -17.48 19.48 24.30
CA LEU A 38 -17.54 20.30 23.11
C LEU A 38 -16.60 21.51 23.20
N GLN A 39 -16.39 22.06 24.39
CA GLN A 39 -15.45 23.17 24.63
C GLN A 39 -13.98 22.74 24.58
N GLN A 40 -13.68 21.48 24.92
CA GLN A 40 -12.31 20.93 24.92
C GLN A 40 -11.87 20.41 23.55
N MET A 41 -12.71 20.49 22.52
CA MET A 41 -12.36 20.05 21.18
C MET A 41 -11.29 20.97 20.59
N GLU A 42 -10.22 20.38 20.07
CA GLU A 42 -9.20 21.13 19.29
C GLU A 42 -9.80 21.67 17.98
N GLU A 43 -10.77 20.96 17.43
CA GLU A 43 -11.48 21.36 16.22
C GLU A 43 -12.55 22.40 16.52
N GLN A 44 -12.24 23.65 16.17
CA GLN A 44 -13.20 24.75 16.25
C GLN A 44 -14.16 24.71 15.04
N ASN A 45 -15.40 25.15 15.26
CA ASN A 45 -16.44 25.32 14.23
C ASN A 45 -17.06 24.03 13.64
N THR A 46 -17.02 22.93 14.38
CA THR A 46 -17.80 21.71 14.03
C THR A 46 -19.31 22.00 14.08
N TYR A 47 -20.14 21.10 13.52
CA TYR A 47 -21.60 21.24 13.60
C TYR A 47 -22.08 21.30 15.06
N LEU A 48 -21.59 20.40 15.91
CA LEU A 48 -21.94 20.34 17.33
C LEU A 48 -21.46 21.58 18.09
N HIS A 49 -20.30 22.13 17.70
CA HIS A 49 -19.84 23.42 18.20
C HIS A 49 -20.89 24.48 17.83
N ARG A 50 -21.21 24.65 16.55
CA ARG A 50 -22.19 25.65 16.09
C ARG A 50 -23.58 25.58 16.73
N LEU A 51 -24.03 24.40 17.14
CA LEU A 51 -25.27 24.23 17.92
C LEU A 51 -25.21 24.89 19.32
N LEU A 52 -24.04 24.94 19.96
CA LEU A 52 -23.89 25.61 21.27
C LEU A 52 -23.96 27.13 21.18
N TRP A 53 -23.30 27.73 20.18
CA TRP A 53 -23.19 29.20 20.06
C TRP A 53 -24.29 29.86 19.23
N ASP A 54 -25.38 29.13 18.93
CA ASP A 54 -26.57 29.64 18.23
C ASP A 54 -26.31 30.22 16.83
N VAL A 55 -25.24 29.76 16.18
CA VAL A 55 -24.82 30.19 14.85
C VAL A 55 -25.32 29.27 13.73
N ALA A 56 -26.23 28.35 14.06
CA ALA A 56 -26.87 27.43 13.12
C ALA A 56 -28.38 27.31 13.43
N PRO A 57 -29.24 27.09 12.41
CA PRO A 57 -30.66 26.84 12.63
C PRO A 57 -30.86 25.63 13.56
N LYS A 58 -31.63 25.82 14.62
CA LYS A 58 -31.93 24.78 15.62
C LYS A 58 -33.32 24.20 15.35
N LEU A 59 -33.37 22.89 15.15
CA LEU A 59 -34.61 22.15 15.22
C LEU A 59 -34.76 21.64 16.65
N TYR A 60 -35.87 22.00 17.29
CA TYR A 60 -36.22 21.49 18.61
C TYR A 60 -37.20 20.34 18.45
N CYS A 61 -37.09 19.33 19.30
CA CYS A 61 -38.15 18.34 19.46
C CYS A 61 -39.43 19.00 19.98
N GLU A 62 -40.55 18.27 19.90
CA GLU A 62 -41.84 18.73 20.46
C GLU A 62 -41.77 19.09 21.94
N ASP A 63 -40.79 18.53 22.67
CA ASP A 63 -40.51 18.85 24.08
C ASP A 63 -39.97 20.27 24.32
N GLY A 64 -39.56 20.99 23.26
CA GLY A 64 -38.98 22.32 23.29
C GLY A 64 -37.64 22.45 24.04
N LYS A 65 -37.05 21.32 24.46
CA LYS A 65 -35.87 21.25 25.35
C LYS A 65 -34.69 20.57 24.70
N SER A 66 -34.94 19.59 23.83
CA SER A 66 -33.92 18.80 23.15
C SER A 66 -33.78 19.26 21.70
N LEU A 67 -32.55 19.34 21.20
CA LEU A 67 -32.31 19.61 19.77
C LEU A 67 -32.44 18.32 18.96
N PHE A 68 -33.18 18.36 17.85
CA PHE A 68 -33.31 17.21 16.96
C PHE A 68 -32.19 17.18 15.91
N ILE A 69 -31.64 15.98 15.68
CA ILE A 69 -30.65 15.68 14.65
C ILE A 69 -31.12 14.45 13.88
N ASP A 70 -31.34 14.59 12.59
CA ASP A 70 -31.80 13.50 11.72
C ASP A 70 -30.62 12.64 11.25
N ARG A 71 -30.03 11.85 12.17
CA ARG A 71 -28.93 10.89 11.91
C ARG A 71 -29.14 9.58 12.68
N ASP A 72 -28.32 8.58 12.36
CA ASP A 72 -28.37 7.25 12.96
C ASP A 72 -27.83 7.24 14.41
N PRO A 73 -28.62 6.87 15.43
CA PRO A 73 -28.17 6.90 16.82
C PRO A 73 -27.05 5.90 17.13
N ASP A 74 -26.98 4.77 16.41
CA ASP A 74 -25.90 3.78 16.56
C ASP A 74 -24.55 4.37 16.15
N SER A 75 -24.50 5.03 14.99
CA SER A 75 -23.28 5.72 14.54
C SER A 75 -22.92 6.90 15.47
N PHE A 76 -23.92 7.63 15.98
CA PHE A 76 -23.69 8.76 16.89
C PHE A 76 -22.99 8.38 18.19
N ARG A 77 -23.18 7.15 18.70
CA ARG A 77 -22.43 6.67 19.88
C ARG A 77 -20.91 6.67 19.64
N HIS A 78 -20.47 6.35 18.42
CA HIS A 78 -19.05 6.40 18.06
C HIS A 78 -18.55 7.84 17.91
N VAL A 79 -19.39 8.75 17.40
CA VAL A 79 -19.11 10.20 17.41
C VAL A 79 -18.88 10.69 18.84
N LEU A 80 -19.74 10.32 19.80
CA LEU A 80 -19.53 10.67 21.21
C LEU A 80 -18.25 10.07 21.80
N ASN A 81 -17.91 8.82 21.45
CA ASN A 81 -16.65 8.22 21.90
C ASN A 81 -15.44 8.96 21.33
N TYR A 82 -15.51 9.47 20.09
CA TYR A 82 -14.49 10.34 19.54
C TYR A 82 -14.34 11.62 20.36
N LEU A 83 -15.45 12.29 20.68
CA LEU A 83 -15.46 13.50 21.53
C LEU A 83 -14.93 13.25 22.96
N ARG A 84 -15.08 12.02 23.48
CA ARG A 84 -14.52 11.60 24.77
C ARG A 84 -13.01 11.33 24.71
N GLY A 85 -12.40 11.38 23.53
CA GLY A 85 -10.97 11.20 23.33
C GLY A 85 -10.53 9.77 23.01
N TYR A 86 -11.46 8.87 22.65
CA TYR A 86 -11.08 7.55 22.14
C TYR A 86 -10.22 7.72 20.89
N LYS A 87 -9.21 6.85 20.74
CA LYS A 87 -8.17 6.96 19.70
C LYS A 87 -8.34 5.89 18.63
N GLU A 88 -7.54 5.99 17.59
CA GLU A 88 -7.58 5.18 16.36
C GLU A 88 -7.75 3.67 16.59
N ASN A 89 -7.12 3.08 17.61
CA ASN A 89 -7.25 1.66 17.93
C ASN A 89 -8.69 1.22 18.24
N TYR A 90 -9.49 2.09 18.88
CA TYR A 90 -10.90 1.80 19.15
C TYR A 90 -11.70 1.72 17.85
N PHE A 91 -11.50 2.70 16.97
CA PHE A 91 -12.27 2.83 15.74
C PHE A 91 -11.89 1.79 14.67
N ARG A 92 -10.66 1.28 14.70
CA ARG A 92 -10.19 0.23 13.80
C ARG A 92 -10.77 -1.16 14.10
N LEU A 93 -11.34 -1.36 15.29
CA LEU A 93 -12.01 -2.62 15.66
C LEU A 93 -13.48 -2.67 15.23
N LEU A 94 -14.00 -1.57 14.68
CA LEU A 94 -15.38 -1.51 14.20
C LEU A 94 -15.53 -2.28 12.88
N ALA A 95 -16.73 -2.82 12.67
CA ALA A 95 -17.08 -3.47 11.42
C ALA A 95 -17.08 -2.47 10.23
N GLU A 96 -16.83 -2.97 9.02
CA GLU A 96 -16.64 -2.13 7.83
C GLU A 96 -17.87 -1.28 7.49
N ASP A 97 -19.06 -1.82 7.69
CA ASP A 97 -20.34 -1.13 7.54
C ASP A 97 -20.50 0.01 8.55
N THR A 98 -20.14 -0.22 9.82
CA THR A 98 -20.09 0.82 10.86
C THR A 98 -19.10 1.93 10.49
N ILE A 99 -17.92 1.57 9.95
CA ILE A 99 -16.93 2.55 9.49
C ILE A 99 -17.47 3.40 8.33
N LYS A 100 -18.19 2.81 7.37
CA LYS A 100 -18.80 3.55 6.25
C LYS A 100 -19.84 4.57 6.74
N LYS A 101 -20.72 4.16 7.66
CA LYS A 101 -21.70 5.06 8.28
C LYS A 101 -21.00 6.19 9.04
N LEU A 102 -19.99 5.85 9.84
CA LEU A 102 -19.25 6.80 10.67
C LEU A 102 -18.44 7.82 9.85
N LYS A 103 -17.92 7.43 8.66
CA LYS A 103 -17.33 8.38 7.70
C LYS A 103 -18.35 9.43 7.25
N SER A 104 -19.54 9.00 6.83
CA SER A 104 -20.61 9.91 6.43
C SER A 104 -21.03 10.84 7.57
N ASP A 105 -21.08 10.33 8.80
CA ASP A 105 -21.36 11.14 9.98
C ASP A 105 -20.23 12.11 10.33
N ALA A 106 -18.97 11.72 10.19
CA ALA A 106 -17.83 12.60 10.41
C ALA A 106 -17.89 13.83 9.50
N ASP A 107 -18.29 13.65 8.23
CA ASP A 107 -18.50 14.75 7.28
C ASP A 107 -19.69 15.63 7.69
N PHE A 108 -20.83 15.02 8.06
CA PHE A 108 -22.02 15.74 8.51
C PHE A 108 -21.74 16.61 9.75
N TYR A 109 -21.11 16.02 10.77
CA TYR A 109 -20.75 16.72 12.01
C TYR A 109 -19.53 17.64 11.85
N GLN A 110 -18.86 17.59 10.70
CA GLN A 110 -17.65 18.34 10.36
C GLN A 110 -16.49 18.04 11.31
N LEU A 111 -16.34 16.78 11.69
CA LEU A 111 -15.29 16.23 12.55
C LEU A 111 -14.14 15.75 11.66
N ARG A 112 -13.26 16.67 11.28
CA ARG A 112 -12.18 16.39 10.32
C ARG A 112 -11.22 15.34 10.83
N GLY A 113 -10.88 15.38 12.12
CA GLY A 113 -9.98 14.43 12.76
C GLY A 113 -10.60 13.04 12.85
N LEU A 114 -11.92 12.94 13.05
CA LEU A 114 -12.62 11.65 12.97
C LEU A 114 -12.62 11.11 11.54
N GLY A 115 -12.89 11.97 10.54
CA GLY A 115 -12.77 11.61 9.12
C GLY A 115 -11.34 11.14 8.78
N ALA A 116 -10.33 11.84 9.28
CA ALA A 116 -8.91 11.55 9.06
C ALA A 116 -8.45 10.20 9.64
N ILE A 117 -9.11 9.69 10.70
CA ILE A 117 -8.87 8.32 11.20
C ILE A 117 -9.15 7.28 10.11
N PHE A 118 -10.08 7.58 9.20
CA PHE A 118 -10.52 6.69 8.14
C PHE A 118 -10.16 7.16 6.72
N SER A 119 -9.56 8.33 6.58
CA SER A 119 -9.01 8.83 5.31
C SER A 119 -7.81 7.97 4.91
N ASP A 120 -7.91 7.42 3.70
CA ASP A 120 -7.15 6.28 3.18
C ASP A 120 -5.65 6.53 2.93
N GLU A 121 -5.04 7.61 3.45
CA GLU A 121 -3.60 7.89 3.25
C GLU A 121 -2.66 7.03 4.11
N LYS A 122 -3.20 6.09 4.91
CA LYS A 122 -2.40 5.08 5.63
C LYS A 122 -2.72 3.64 5.26
N LYS A 123 -3.19 3.37 4.03
CA LYS A 123 -3.08 2.03 3.42
C LYS A 123 -1.64 1.61 3.08
N SER A 124 -0.64 2.46 3.33
CA SER A 124 0.78 2.18 3.06
C SER A 124 1.65 2.31 4.32
N LYS A 125 1.56 1.37 5.25
CA LYS A 125 2.65 1.18 6.24
C LYS A 125 3.18 -0.25 6.40
N PHE A 126 2.54 -1.26 5.81
CA PHE A 126 3.04 -2.65 5.92
C PHE A 126 2.99 -3.43 4.60
N LEU A 127 2.86 -2.73 3.47
CA LEU A 127 3.03 -3.38 2.17
C LEU A 127 4.45 -3.11 1.68
N PHE A 128 5.18 -4.16 1.34
CA PHE A 128 6.41 -4.03 0.60
C PHE A 128 6.12 -3.40 -0.77
N ASN A 129 7.08 -2.61 -1.28
CA ASN A 129 7.02 -2.18 -2.67
C ASN A 129 7.01 -3.42 -3.57
N PRO A 130 6.19 -3.45 -4.64
CA PRO A 130 6.23 -4.55 -5.60
C PRO A 130 7.66 -4.75 -6.11
N GLY A 131 8.11 -6.00 -6.14
CA GLY A 131 9.46 -6.30 -6.57
C GLY A 131 9.83 -7.76 -6.38
N PRO A 132 11.05 -8.13 -6.79
CA PRO A 132 11.56 -9.47 -6.60
C PRO A 132 11.49 -9.97 -5.16
N GLY A 133 10.97 -11.19 -4.97
CA GLY A 133 10.81 -11.79 -3.65
C GLY A 133 9.70 -11.17 -2.81
N VAL A 134 8.87 -10.26 -3.36
CA VAL A 134 7.68 -9.73 -2.66
C VAL A 134 6.44 -10.46 -3.15
N SER A 135 5.66 -10.99 -2.23
CA SER A 135 4.42 -11.71 -2.52
C SER A 135 3.38 -10.80 -3.20
N ALA A 136 2.47 -11.39 -3.98
CA ALA A 136 1.43 -10.62 -4.69
C ALA A 136 0.50 -9.83 -3.75
N ASP A 137 0.27 -10.35 -2.53
CA ASP A 137 -0.45 -9.65 -1.45
C ASP A 137 0.37 -8.53 -0.78
N ARG A 138 1.66 -8.39 -1.15
CA ARG A 138 2.65 -7.41 -0.69
C ARG A 138 2.95 -7.41 0.81
N ILE A 139 2.55 -8.45 1.54
CA ILE A 139 2.76 -8.55 2.99
C ILE A 139 3.91 -9.47 3.39
N ARG A 140 4.54 -10.18 2.44
CA ARG A 140 5.67 -11.08 2.67
C ARG A 140 6.83 -10.75 1.74
N GLN A 141 8.03 -10.97 2.24
CA GLN A 141 9.27 -10.89 1.46
C GLN A 141 10.09 -12.16 1.66
N CYS A 142 10.34 -12.92 0.59
CA CYS A 142 11.25 -14.06 0.59
C CYS A 142 12.66 -13.63 0.17
N ILE A 143 13.57 -13.53 1.15
CA ILE A 143 14.96 -13.08 0.93
C ILE A 143 15.83 -14.21 0.33
N VAL A 144 15.42 -15.48 0.47
CA VAL A 144 16.26 -16.63 0.14
C VAL A 144 16.41 -16.83 -1.38
N TYR A 145 15.39 -16.44 -2.16
CA TYR A 145 15.30 -16.75 -3.59
C TYR A 145 14.95 -15.54 -4.47
N SER A 146 15.30 -14.32 -4.04
CA SER A 146 15.00 -13.10 -4.77
C SER A 146 15.59 -13.13 -6.19
N VAL A 147 14.81 -12.66 -7.17
CA VAL A 147 15.18 -12.56 -8.59
C VAL A 147 15.34 -11.10 -8.98
N PHE A 148 16.54 -10.55 -8.86
CA PHE A 148 16.81 -9.17 -9.22
C PHE A 148 16.75 -8.97 -10.74
N THR A 149 16.05 -7.94 -11.21
CA THR A 149 16.04 -7.57 -12.63
C THR A 149 17.06 -6.46 -12.90
N VAL A 150 17.71 -6.51 -14.06
CA VAL A 150 18.61 -5.45 -14.51
C VAL A 150 17.87 -4.50 -15.45
N GLY A 151 17.89 -3.22 -15.10
CA GLY A 151 17.25 -2.15 -15.86
C GLY A 151 15.77 -1.93 -15.55
N ASP A 152 15.30 -0.71 -15.87
CA ASP A 152 13.94 -0.27 -15.54
C ASP A 152 12.93 -0.57 -16.64
N VAL A 153 13.39 -0.77 -17.88
CA VAL A 153 12.54 -0.95 -19.07
C VAL A 153 12.67 -2.38 -19.61
N PHE A 154 11.58 -2.90 -20.18
CA PHE A 154 11.60 -4.19 -20.88
C PHE A 154 12.27 -4.05 -22.24
N LEU A 155 13.03 -5.07 -22.63
CA LEU A 155 13.58 -5.22 -23.97
C LEU A 155 12.48 -5.77 -24.88
N VAL A 156 12.06 -5.00 -25.88
CA VAL A 156 10.88 -5.32 -26.71
C VAL A 156 11.27 -5.69 -28.15
N THR A 157 12.32 -5.06 -28.70
CA THR A 157 12.77 -5.22 -30.10
C THR A 157 14.30 -5.21 -30.18
N GLY A 158 14.87 -5.73 -31.26
CA GLY A 158 16.31 -5.70 -31.49
C GLY A 158 17.12 -6.72 -30.69
N LYS A 159 18.45 -6.61 -30.79
CA LYS A 159 19.42 -7.46 -30.13
C LYS A 159 20.10 -6.75 -28.96
N HIS A 160 20.12 -7.40 -27.81
CA HIS A 160 20.66 -6.88 -26.55
C HIS A 160 21.58 -7.91 -25.91
N SER A 161 22.65 -7.46 -25.26
CA SER A 161 23.57 -8.35 -24.56
C SER A 161 23.97 -7.78 -23.22
N ILE A 162 24.16 -8.67 -22.25
CA ILE A 162 24.77 -8.35 -20.96
C ILE A 162 25.82 -9.41 -20.64
N THR A 163 26.93 -8.98 -20.05
CA THR A 163 28.02 -9.87 -19.66
C THR A 163 28.30 -9.70 -18.18
N TYR A 164 28.42 -10.83 -17.48
CA TYR A 164 28.73 -10.87 -16.06
C TYR A 164 30.08 -11.56 -15.83
N ARG A 165 30.91 -10.95 -14.98
CA ARG A 165 32.07 -11.59 -14.35
C ARG A 165 31.67 -12.13 -12.98
N ILE A 166 32.04 -13.37 -12.70
CA ILE A 166 31.69 -14.05 -11.46
C ILE A 166 32.84 -13.90 -10.45
N HIS A 167 32.54 -13.37 -9.27
CA HIS A 167 33.52 -13.19 -8.19
C HIS A 167 33.37 -14.23 -7.09
N ASN A 168 32.13 -14.54 -6.68
CA ASN A 168 31.83 -15.61 -5.73
C ASN A 168 30.50 -16.30 -6.06
N VAL A 169 30.41 -17.61 -5.84
CA VAL A 169 29.29 -18.45 -6.30
C VAL A 169 28.92 -19.53 -5.28
N GLU A 170 28.07 -19.17 -4.30
CA GLU A 170 27.42 -20.14 -3.40
C GLU A 170 26.04 -20.56 -3.95
N TYR A 171 25.30 -19.58 -4.46
CA TYR A 171 24.04 -19.79 -5.17
C TYR A 171 23.89 -18.62 -6.13
N LEU A 172 23.93 -18.92 -7.43
CA LEU A 172 23.82 -17.93 -8.50
C LEU A 172 23.02 -18.54 -9.64
N GLY A 173 22.11 -17.76 -10.19
CA GLY A 173 21.48 -18.03 -11.47
C GLY A 173 21.35 -16.75 -12.28
N VAL A 174 21.73 -16.79 -13.55
CA VAL A 174 21.54 -15.69 -14.50
C VAL A 174 20.46 -16.07 -15.49
N GLY A 175 19.64 -15.12 -15.91
CA GLY A 175 18.46 -15.46 -16.69
C GLY A 175 17.67 -14.28 -17.25
N LEU A 176 16.42 -14.60 -17.58
CA LEU A 176 15.45 -13.66 -18.14
C LEU A 176 14.10 -13.85 -17.47
N VAL A 177 13.38 -12.74 -17.27
CA VAL A 177 11.96 -12.74 -16.92
C VAL A 177 11.18 -11.92 -17.93
N SER A 178 10.00 -12.39 -18.33
CA SER A 178 9.13 -11.63 -19.23
C SER A 178 8.27 -10.61 -18.49
N ASP A 179 7.68 -9.69 -19.25
CA ASP A 179 6.66 -8.74 -18.81
C ASP A 179 5.38 -9.37 -18.25
N SER A 180 5.07 -10.59 -18.66
CA SER A 180 3.95 -11.36 -18.12
C SER A 180 4.21 -11.98 -16.74
N CYS A 181 5.44 -11.85 -16.22
CA CYS A 181 5.81 -12.41 -14.93
C CYS A 181 5.31 -11.53 -13.77
N VAL A 182 4.22 -11.97 -13.13
CA VAL A 182 3.58 -11.26 -12.00
C VAL A 182 3.97 -11.79 -10.62
N ASP A 183 4.51 -13.02 -10.53
CA ASP A 183 4.84 -13.66 -9.25
C ASP A 183 6.34 -13.97 -9.17
N MET A 184 7.06 -13.17 -8.38
CA MET A 184 8.49 -13.26 -8.14
C MET A 184 8.82 -13.71 -6.71
N ASP A 185 7.83 -14.18 -5.93
CA ASP A 185 7.98 -14.70 -4.56
C ASP A 185 8.26 -16.22 -4.55
N ARG A 186 8.92 -16.71 -5.60
CA ARG A 186 9.24 -18.12 -5.80
C ARG A 186 10.63 -18.25 -6.37
N GLU A 187 11.18 -19.45 -6.27
CA GLU A 187 12.46 -19.78 -6.90
C GLU A 187 12.42 -19.47 -8.40
N HIS A 188 13.50 -18.91 -8.95
CA HIS A 188 13.54 -18.41 -10.33
C HIS A 188 13.08 -19.44 -11.38
N HIS A 189 13.37 -20.73 -11.17
CA HIS A 189 12.92 -21.81 -12.05
C HIS A 189 11.45 -22.20 -11.93
N LYS A 190 10.71 -21.65 -10.97
CA LYS A 190 9.25 -21.79 -10.82
C LYS A 190 8.50 -20.56 -11.32
N VAL A 191 9.24 -19.49 -11.63
CA VAL A 191 8.68 -18.25 -12.18
C VAL A 191 8.15 -18.53 -13.60
N PRO A 192 6.87 -18.25 -13.91
CA PRO A 192 6.33 -18.43 -15.25
C PRO A 192 6.99 -17.51 -16.27
N ASN A 193 7.10 -17.95 -17.52
CA ASN A 193 7.66 -17.15 -18.62
C ASN A 193 9.02 -16.53 -18.27
N SER A 194 9.90 -17.36 -17.73
CA SER A 194 11.28 -17.05 -17.37
C SER A 194 12.22 -18.16 -17.86
N CYS A 195 13.52 -17.87 -17.83
CA CYS A 195 14.54 -18.91 -17.91
C CYS A 195 15.73 -18.56 -17.03
N VAL A 196 16.43 -19.57 -16.53
CA VAL A 196 17.59 -19.39 -15.65
C VAL A 196 18.64 -20.46 -15.88
N TYR A 197 19.89 -20.02 -15.93
CA TYR A 197 21.07 -20.86 -15.89
C TYR A 197 21.68 -20.78 -14.49
N TYR A 198 21.63 -21.87 -13.73
CA TYR A 198 22.20 -21.94 -12.38
C TYR A 198 23.66 -22.34 -12.37
N MET A 199 24.34 -21.96 -11.29
CA MET A 199 25.75 -22.29 -11.05
C MET A 199 26.07 -23.78 -11.14
N SER A 200 25.10 -24.64 -10.83
CA SER A 200 25.26 -26.08 -10.81
C SER A 200 25.28 -26.72 -12.20
N GLY A 201 25.22 -25.93 -13.28
CA GLY A 201 25.11 -26.46 -14.65
C GLY A 201 23.71 -26.97 -14.96
N VAL A 202 22.71 -26.46 -14.24
CA VAL A 202 21.29 -26.77 -14.47
C VAL A 202 20.61 -25.57 -15.10
N PHE A 203 19.92 -25.79 -16.21
CA PHE A 203 19.14 -24.77 -16.92
C PHE A 203 17.66 -25.08 -16.81
N TYR A 204 16.87 -24.06 -16.49
CA TYR A 204 15.42 -24.13 -16.51
C TYR A 204 14.85 -23.11 -17.49
N SER A 205 13.81 -23.52 -18.21
CA SER A 205 12.97 -22.60 -18.98
C SER A 205 11.50 -22.91 -18.72
N ASN A 206 10.73 -21.85 -18.48
CA ASN A 206 9.28 -21.89 -18.35
C ASN A 206 8.60 -21.11 -19.49
N TYR A 207 9.30 -20.90 -20.62
CA TYR A 207 8.70 -20.35 -21.82
C TYR A 207 7.93 -21.47 -22.53
N THR A 208 6.62 -21.29 -22.69
CA THR A 208 5.68 -22.27 -23.32
C THR A 208 5.44 -23.52 -22.47
N PHE A 209 6.49 -24.20 -22.00
CA PHE A 209 6.42 -25.39 -21.16
C PHE A 209 7.64 -25.47 -20.24
N HIS A 210 7.48 -26.11 -19.08
CA HIS A 210 8.58 -26.34 -18.15
C HIS A 210 9.61 -27.29 -18.77
N ARG A 211 10.86 -26.83 -18.84
CA ARG A 211 12.00 -27.61 -19.32
C ARG A 211 13.13 -27.49 -18.32
N LYS A 212 13.72 -28.63 -17.98
CA LYS A 212 14.93 -28.75 -17.16
C LYS A 212 16.00 -29.46 -17.97
N GLU A 213 17.19 -28.91 -17.99
CA GLU A 213 18.38 -29.51 -18.58
C GLU A 213 19.49 -29.51 -17.55
N GLU A 214 20.21 -30.62 -17.45
CA GLU A 214 21.27 -30.84 -16.47
C GLU A 214 22.59 -31.13 -17.21
N ASN A 215 23.69 -31.16 -16.45
CA ASN A 215 25.04 -31.47 -16.95
C ASN A 215 25.58 -30.44 -17.96
N LEU A 216 25.16 -29.18 -17.84
CA LEU A 216 25.81 -28.07 -18.54
C LEU A 216 27.04 -27.60 -17.75
N GLU A 217 27.84 -26.72 -18.36
CA GLU A 217 29.00 -26.10 -17.71
C GLU A 217 28.62 -25.42 -16.39
N THR A 218 29.39 -25.66 -15.34
CA THR A 218 29.17 -25.01 -14.04
C THR A 218 29.79 -23.62 -14.01
N LEU A 219 29.17 -22.71 -13.25
CA LEU A 219 29.69 -21.35 -13.02
C LEU A 219 30.72 -21.38 -11.90
N GLN A 220 31.92 -20.88 -12.16
CA GLN A 220 33.03 -20.81 -11.22
C GLN A 220 33.51 -19.37 -11.02
N PRO A 221 34.23 -19.06 -9.93
CA PRO A 221 34.90 -17.77 -9.79
C PRO A 221 35.82 -17.47 -10.98
N ASN A 222 35.81 -16.22 -11.43
CA ASN A 222 36.46 -15.69 -12.63
C ASN A 222 35.84 -16.09 -13.98
N ASP A 223 34.79 -16.91 -14.00
CA ASP A 223 34.06 -17.16 -15.24
C ASP A 223 33.40 -15.87 -15.76
N ILE A 224 33.28 -15.81 -17.08
CA ILE A 224 32.52 -14.79 -17.80
C ILE A 224 31.34 -15.47 -18.47
N VAL A 225 30.14 -15.01 -18.14
CA VAL A 225 28.90 -15.45 -18.78
C VAL A 225 28.28 -14.29 -19.55
N THR A 226 27.97 -14.53 -20.83
CA THR A 226 27.26 -13.55 -21.67
C THR A 226 25.87 -14.06 -21.96
N LEU A 227 24.90 -13.18 -21.78
CA LEU A 227 23.51 -13.42 -22.13
C LEU A 227 23.08 -12.47 -23.23
N THR A 228 22.72 -13.03 -24.38
CA THR A 228 22.28 -12.28 -25.56
C THR A 228 20.83 -12.60 -25.86
N VAL A 229 20.02 -11.56 -26.06
CA VAL A 229 18.61 -11.64 -26.40
C VAL A 229 18.42 -11.01 -27.77
N ASP A 230 17.78 -11.74 -28.68
CA ASP A 230 17.31 -11.22 -29.96
C ASP A 230 15.78 -11.25 -29.94
N MET A 231 15.17 -10.09 -29.68
CA MET A 231 13.72 -9.96 -29.57
C MET A 231 13.01 -10.01 -30.92
N ASP A 232 13.72 -9.75 -32.01
CA ASP A 232 13.18 -9.85 -33.37
C ASP A 232 13.04 -11.32 -33.77
N LYS A 233 14.00 -12.16 -33.35
CA LYS A 233 13.95 -13.62 -33.53
C LYS A 233 13.30 -14.38 -32.38
N LYS A 234 12.96 -13.70 -31.28
CA LYS A 234 12.41 -14.28 -30.04
C LYS A 234 13.26 -15.43 -29.49
N VAL A 235 14.57 -15.22 -29.43
CA VAL A 235 15.53 -16.19 -28.88
C VAL A 235 16.47 -15.53 -27.90
N ALA A 236 16.92 -16.31 -26.91
CA ALA A 236 18.01 -15.94 -26.02
C ALA A 236 19.12 -16.98 -26.05
N GLU A 237 20.34 -16.52 -25.84
CA GLU A 237 21.56 -17.30 -25.91
C GLU A 237 22.45 -17.01 -24.71
N PHE A 238 22.80 -18.06 -23.98
CA PHE A 238 23.77 -18.06 -22.90
C PHE A 238 25.08 -18.62 -23.44
N GLN A 239 26.15 -17.83 -23.35
CA GLN A 239 27.50 -18.26 -23.65
C GLN A 239 28.30 -18.32 -22.35
N LEU A 240 28.80 -19.50 -22.03
CA LEU A 240 29.67 -19.76 -20.88
C LEU A 240 30.81 -20.68 -21.33
N LYS A 241 32.06 -20.21 -21.24
CA LYS A 241 33.23 -20.94 -21.74
C LYS A 241 32.98 -21.40 -23.19
N ASN A 242 32.97 -22.70 -23.44
CA ASN A 242 32.70 -23.31 -24.76
C ASN A 242 31.23 -23.73 -24.94
N THR A 243 30.39 -23.59 -23.92
CA THR A 243 28.99 -23.98 -23.98
C THR A 243 28.12 -22.82 -24.43
N ARG A 244 27.33 -23.08 -25.48
CA ARG A 244 26.31 -22.19 -26.01
C ARG A 244 24.94 -22.80 -25.78
N LYS A 245 24.09 -22.13 -25.01
CA LYS A 245 22.73 -22.57 -24.73
C LYS A 245 21.71 -21.59 -25.30
N VAL A 246 20.94 -22.05 -26.29
CA VAL A 246 19.88 -21.26 -26.94
C VAL A 246 18.51 -21.70 -26.43
N VAL A 247 17.62 -20.73 -26.20
CA VAL A 247 16.23 -20.92 -25.77
C VAL A 247 15.29 -20.03 -26.57
N SER A 248 14.11 -20.53 -26.92
CA SER A 248 13.04 -19.72 -27.51
C SER A 248 12.26 -18.98 -26.42
N LEU A 249 11.96 -17.70 -26.68
CA LEU A 249 11.18 -16.84 -25.78
C LEU A 249 9.67 -16.95 -26.03
N GLY A 250 9.23 -17.84 -26.91
CA GLY A 250 7.80 -18.05 -27.20
C GLY A 250 7.11 -16.76 -27.66
N LYS A 251 5.97 -16.44 -27.03
CA LYS A 251 5.12 -15.29 -27.38
C LYS A 251 5.38 -14.04 -26.52
N CYS A 252 6.49 -13.98 -25.78
CA CYS A 252 6.75 -12.85 -24.89
C CYS A 252 6.90 -11.53 -25.65
N SER A 253 6.21 -10.49 -25.17
CA SER A 253 6.26 -9.13 -25.72
C SER A 253 7.51 -8.38 -25.26
N GLY A 254 7.90 -8.54 -24.00
CA GLY A 254 9.10 -7.93 -23.43
C GLY A 254 9.82 -8.85 -22.46
N VAL A 255 11.14 -8.69 -22.33
CA VAL A 255 11.95 -9.40 -21.33
C VAL A 255 12.91 -8.46 -20.60
N LYS A 256 13.33 -8.84 -19.40
CA LYS A 256 14.44 -8.22 -18.67
C LYS A 256 15.48 -9.26 -18.31
N PHE A 257 16.75 -8.84 -18.30
CA PHE A 257 17.80 -9.63 -17.66
C PHE A 257 17.51 -9.76 -16.18
N SER A 258 17.75 -10.96 -15.65
CA SER A 258 17.52 -11.26 -14.25
C SER A 258 18.65 -12.08 -13.65
N VAL A 259 18.82 -11.92 -12.34
CA VAL A 259 19.81 -12.63 -11.55
C VAL A 259 19.19 -13.05 -10.23
N THR A 260 19.39 -14.30 -9.83
CA THR A 260 19.08 -14.77 -8.49
C THR A 260 20.37 -15.17 -7.79
N MET A 261 20.56 -14.71 -6.56
CA MET A 261 21.76 -15.06 -5.81
C MET A 261 21.55 -14.97 -4.30
N LYS A 262 22.34 -15.74 -3.55
CA LYS A 262 22.48 -15.56 -2.09
C LYS A 262 23.41 -14.39 -1.78
N TYR A 263 23.29 -13.83 -0.57
CA TYR A 263 24.09 -12.68 -0.09
C TYR A 263 25.61 -12.87 -0.21
N SER A 264 26.10 -14.08 -0.02
CA SER A 264 27.53 -14.41 -0.14
C SER A 264 28.02 -14.37 -1.58
N SER A 265 27.16 -14.59 -2.58
CA SER A 265 27.54 -14.63 -3.99
C SER A 265 27.73 -13.22 -4.54
N LYS A 266 28.63 -13.07 -5.52
CA LYS A 266 29.01 -11.76 -6.07
C LYS A 266 29.29 -11.87 -7.56
N ILE A 267 28.69 -10.98 -8.34
CA ILE A 267 28.94 -10.82 -9.77
C ILE A 267 29.08 -9.33 -10.10
N GLU A 268 29.63 -9.04 -11.27
CA GLU A 268 29.84 -7.69 -11.79
C GLU A 268 29.39 -7.66 -13.26
N ILE A 269 28.64 -6.62 -13.65
CA ILE A 269 28.36 -6.37 -15.07
C ILE A 269 29.61 -5.77 -15.70
N VAL A 270 30.06 -6.37 -16.80
CA VAL A 270 31.27 -5.94 -17.51
C VAL A 270 30.94 -5.66 -18.97
N ASN A 271 31.64 -4.70 -19.56
CA ASN A 271 31.55 -4.48 -21.00
C ASN A 271 32.27 -5.62 -21.73
N GLN A 272 31.75 -6.03 -22.88
CA GLN A 272 32.50 -6.85 -23.82
C GLN A 272 33.66 -5.99 -24.34
N THR A 273 34.88 -6.32 -23.96
CA THR A 273 36.11 -5.85 -24.62
C THR A 273 36.26 -6.50 -25.98
#